data_AF-A0A2N9MPJ6-F1
#
_entry.id   AF-A0A2N9MPJ6-F1
#
_cell.length_a   1.000
_cell.length_b   1.000
_cell.length_c   1.000
_cell.angle_alpha   90.00
_cell.angle_beta   90.00
_cell.angle_gamma   90.00
#
_symmetry.space_group_name_H-M   'P 1'
#
loop_
_entity.id
_entity.type
_entity.pdbx_description
1 polymer ?
#
loop_
_entity_poly.entity_id
_entity_poly.type
_entity_poly.pdbx_seq_one_letter_code
_entity_poly.pdbx_strand_id
1 'polypeptide(L)'
;MNIIRTGKAARSGWIGTGIVILLLAFSAALGAQDKDKDKKPSKPAPTHSAPSRSAPAPHSEAAAPPTHEHGASTPPSNTGHNPGNTAPPANNGSSRPGGTTVYSPNNRPSGGNTTPPANNGNNRPGGTTVYSPNNRPSGGNNTPPANNGNNRPGGNPSGGFNRSPGTNANSVNGRSSFPARATIYHAPGGGQVQTRADGSIREVRTSNGAIIHHAPDGVRRVEVVRPGGRVIVANARGIGYVQRPLVVGNTTFIQRTYVVNNVSYARVYRPWVWGGVSFSVYTPVRFYSPGFYAYAYTPWARPIAYGWGWGGSPWFGFYGGWFTPYPYYASPAFWLTDYLMAQTLQDAYQARMADAAANAQAANYGATPLTPDVKQAIADEVKRQLDQERAEQQSVNSMQASGPPPMFSGNGPHVFVVASSLDVDSGGQTCPVTEGDVLQLNSPPPPNAAYAQIVVLASKGQDCRKGSMVSVALADLQEMQNQMRATIDQGLGDLQSKQGQGGLPTLPPSAAGQATNAPYAAQVKPDATAASDLSQVSQDADRAEQDVVNQSMSGSGGAPPATVALGQSIQDVEAIMGKPSNVADLGSKKIYVYKDLKITFVDGKVTDVQ
;
A
#
# COMPACT_ATOMS: atom_id res chain seq x y z
N MET A 1 -2.57 0.37 76.77
CA MET A 1 -3.16 -0.73 75.97
C MET A 1 -3.96 -0.17 74.80
N ASN A 2 -3.98 -0.92 73.69
CA ASN A 2 -5.07 -1.05 72.71
C ASN A 2 -5.63 0.22 72.03
N ILE A 3 -4.81 0.77 71.12
CA ILE A 3 -5.05 0.98 69.66
C ILE A 3 -6.50 1.27 69.17
N ILE A 4 -6.57 2.19 68.19
CA ILE A 4 -7.76 2.93 67.75
C ILE A 4 -8.21 2.55 66.31
N ARG A 5 -9.50 2.85 66.04
CA ARG A 5 -10.25 3.14 64.78
C ARG A 5 -9.44 3.45 63.48
N THR A 6 -9.98 3.50 62.25
CA THR A 6 -11.36 3.54 61.68
C THR A 6 -11.31 3.23 60.16
N GLY A 7 -12.46 3.07 59.47
CA GLY A 7 -12.49 3.37 58.03
C GLY A 7 -13.72 2.95 57.20
N LYS A 8 -14.87 3.63 57.28
CA LYS A 8 -15.88 3.62 56.20
C LYS A 8 -16.86 4.82 56.24
N ALA A 9 -16.94 5.52 55.10
CA ALA A 9 -17.99 6.40 54.55
C ALA A 9 -18.87 7.28 55.47
N ALA A 10 -18.96 8.60 55.18
CA ALA A 10 -20.19 9.23 54.62
C ALA A 10 -20.07 10.74 54.29
N ARG A 11 -20.60 11.12 53.11
CA ARG A 11 -21.37 12.35 52.75
C ARG A 11 -20.78 13.79 52.79
N SER A 12 -21.24 14.54 51.77
CA SER A 12 -21.68 15.96 51.76
C SER A 12 -20.68 17.09 51.48
N GLY A 13 -21.03 17.90 50.48
CA GLY A 13 -20.49 19.23 50.16
C GLY A 13 -21.42 19.92 49.15
N TRP A 14 -21.67 21.23 49.29
CA TRP A 14 -22.59 22.03 48.46
C TRP A 14 -22.03 23.47 48.28
N ILE A 15 -22.77 24.38 47.62
CA ILE A 15 -22.29 25.69 47.08
C ILE A 15 -21.47 25.45 45.78
N GLY A 16 -21.60 26.17 44.66
CA GLY A 16 -22.21 27.48 44.35
C GLY A 16 -21.12 28.45 43.87
N THR A 17 -21.25 29.28 42.83
CA THR A 17 -22.34 29.61 41.89
C THR A 17 -21.74 30.01 40.53
N GLY A 18 -22.37 29.67 39.40
CA GLY A 18 -21.94 30.12 38.06
C GLY A 18 -22.80 31.28 37.52
N ILE A 19 -22.16 32.33 37.01
CA ILE A 19 -22.84 33.48 36.39
C ILE A 19 -22.86 33.31 34.86
N VAL A 20 -23.98 33.68 34.23
CA VAL A 20 -24.19 33.70 32.78
C VAL A 20 -24.46 35.14 32.34
N ILE A 21 -23.79 35.58 31.27
CA ILE A 21 -24.09 36.65 30.29
C ILE A 21 -22.82 36.69 29.40
N LEU A 22 -22.77 36.24 28.14
CA LEU A 22 -23.58 36.50 26.93
C LEU A 22 -23.30 37.88 26.30
N LEU A 23 -22.71 37.89 25.11
CA LEU A 23 -22.92 38.91 24.07
C LEU A 23 -22.47 38.38 22.69
N LEU A 24 -23.22 38.73 21.65
CA LEU A 24 -23.03 38.32 20.26
C LEU A 24 -22.97 39.56 19.35
N ALA A 25 -21.90 39.70 18.57
CA ALA A 25 -21.80 40.45 17.31
C ALA A 25 -20.43 40.11 16.66
N PHE A 26 -20.18 40.19 15.35
CA PHE A 26 -20.93 40.75 14.22
C PHE A 26 -21.03 39.75 13.05
N SER A 27 -21.85 40.09 12.04
CA SER A 27 -21.94 39.35 10.76
C SER A 27 -21.64 40.26 9.57
N ALA A 28 -21.04 39.65 8.53
CA ALA A 28 -21.07 40.00 7.10
C ALA A 28 -20.76 41.44 6.63
N ALA A 29 -19.81 41.54 5.69
CA ALA A 29 -19.80 42.53 4.62
C ALA A 29 -19.26 41.87 3.32
N LEU A 30 -19.85 42.21 2.17
CA LEU A 30 -19.50 41.65 0.85
C LEU A 30 -19.42 42.79 -0.19
N GLY A 31 -18.49 42.66 -1.14
CA GLY A 31 -18.35 43.50 -2.33
C GLY A 31 -17.19 44.52 -2.30
N ALA A 32 -16.86 45.23 -3.38
CA ALA A 32 -17.05 44.94 -4.82
C ALA A 32 -16.36 46.05 -5.68
N GLN A 33 -15.64 45.63 -6.74
CA GLN A 33 -15.35 46.34 -8.01
C GLN A 33 -14.62 47.72 -8.10
N ASP A 34 -13.76 47.76 -9.13
CA ASP A 34 -13.51 48.83 -10.13
C ASP A 34 -12.61 50.08 -9.89
N LYS A 35 -11.49 50.07 -10.66
CA LYS A 35 -11.00 51.05 -11.66
C LYS A 35 -10.31 52.39 -11.28
N ASP A 36 -9.03 52.43 -11.67
CA ASP A 36 -8.36 53.41 -12.55
C ASP A 36 -8.56 54.93 -12.39
N LYS A 37 -7.43 55.65 -12.22
CA LYS A 37 -6.98 56.71 -13.17
C LYS A 37 -5.55 57.23 -12.92
N ASP A 38 -4.88 57.62 -14.00
CA ASP A 38 -3.54 58.22 -14.01
C ASP A 38 -3.50 59.70 -13.55
N LYS A 39 -2.35 60.13 -12.98
CA LYS A 39 -1.38 61.01 -13.70
C LYS A 39 -0.07 61.31 -12.94
N LYS A 40 0.98 61.57 -13.75
CA LYS A 40 2.36 62.00 -13.45
C LYS A 40 2.50 63.52 -13.74
N PRO A 41 3.69 64.18 -13.61
CA PRO A 41 4.92 63.90 -12.85
C PRO A 41 5.54 65.14 -12.13
N SER A 42 6.68 64.99 -11.44
CA SER A 42 7.75 66.02 -11.29
C SER A 42 9.12 65.40 -10.91
N LYS A 43 10.21 66.18 -10.95
CA LYS A 43 11.65 65.74 -10.98
C LYS A 43 12.52 66.50 -9.91
N PRO A 44 13.88 66.41 -9.85
CA PRO A 44 14.67 65.24 -9.41
C PRO A 44 15.94 65.54 -8.53
N ALA A 45 16.59 64.46 -8.03
CA ALA A 45 18.05 64.31 -7.78
C ALA A 45 18.71 65.12 -6.61
N PRO A 46 19.94 64.77 -6.12
CA PRO A 46 20.88 63.74 -6.62
C PRO A 46 21.47 62.71 -5.61
N THR A 47 22.06 61.64 -6.17
CA THR A 47 23.22 60.81 -5.73
C THR A 47 23.41 60.33 -4.28
N HIS A 48 23.66 59.01 -4.12
CA HIS A 48 24.93 58.43 -3.64
C HIS A 48 25.02 56.92 -3.99
N SER A 49 26.22 56.32 -3.96
CA SER A 49 26.50 54.98 -4.52
C SER A 49 27.28 54.04 -3.59
N ALA A 50 27.18 52.74 -3.89
CA ALA A 50 27.75 51.54 -3.27
C ALA A 50 29.07 51.61 -2.46
N PRO A 51 29.23 50.74 -1.43
CA PRO A 51 30.51 50.48 -0.78
C PRO A 51 31.33 49.39 -1.50
N SER A 52 32.55 49.70 -1.90
CA SER A 52 33.57 48.73 -2.35
C SER A 52 34.57 48.40 -1.23
N ARG A 53 35.25 47.25 -1.31
CA ARG A 53 36.36 46.89 -0.41
C ARG A 53 37.69 47.29 -1.05
N SER A 54 38.61 47.76 -0.22
CA SER A 54 40.01 48.04 -0.58
C SER A 54 40.96 47.27 0.35
N ALA A 55 42.16 46.94 -0.14
CA ALA A 55 43.19 46.21 0.60
C ALA A 55 44.43 47.09 0.88
N PRO A 56 45.31 46.70 1.83
CA PRO A 56 46.68 47.19 1.93
C PRO A 56 47.68 46.23 1.25
N ALA A 57 48.89 46.74 1.01
CA ALA A 57 50.08 46.05 0.44
C ALA A 57 51.31 46.45 1.31
N PRO A 58 52.59 46.26 0.91
CA PRO A 58 53.19 45.45 -0.17
C PRO A 58 54.34 44.54 0.34
N HIS A 59 55.05 43.85 -0.57
CA HIS A 59 56.53 43.84 -0.69
C HIS A 59 56.95 43.05 -1.95
N SER A 60 58.22 43.13 -2.35
CA SER A 60 58.70 42.81 -3.71
C SER A 60 59.97 41.97 -3.70
N GLU A 61 60.17 41.08 -4.69
CA GLU A 61 61.42 40.97 -5.47
C GLU A 61 61.24 40.12 -6.75
N ALA A 62 62.28 40.06 -7.60
CA ALA A 62 62.28 39.52 -8.97
C ALA A 62 62.89 38.08 -9.04
N ALA A 63 63.14 37.39 -10.17
CA ALA A 63 63.15 37.72 -11.61
C ALA A 63 62.91 36.45 -12.49
N ALA A 64 63.18 36.51 -13.81
CA ALA A 64 63.13 35.38 -14.77
C ALA A 64 64.01 35.64 -16.02
N PRO A 65 64.32 34.66 -16.92
CA PRO A 65 64.38 33.19 -16.79
C PRO A 65 65.87 32.70 -16.80
N PRO A 66 66.58 32.17 -17.85
CA PRO A 66 66.26 31.59 -19.18
C PRO A 66 66.90 30.19 -19.52
N THR A 67 66.39 29.54 -20.60
CA THR A 67 67.04 28.66 -21.63
C THR A 67 68.13 27.59 -21.35
N HIS A 68 67.89 26.39 -21.92
CA HIS A 68 68.78 25.46 -22.68
C HIS A 68 69.93 24.61 -22.04
N GLU A 69 69.83 23.29 -22.33
CA GLU A 69 70.86 22.35 -22.86
C GLU A 69 71.84 21.48 -22.02
N HIS A 70 72.00 20.24 -22.56
CA HIS A 70 73.10 19.25 -22.53
C HIS A 70 73.69 18.67 -21.22
N GLY A 71 73.68 17.32 -21.12
CA GLY A 71 74.55 16.54 -20.21
C GLY A 71 74.18 15.04 -20.11
N ALA A 72 75.06 14.15 -20.59
CA ALA A 72 74.95 12.67 -20.63
C ALA A 72 74.64 11.99 -19.25
N SER A 73 74.14 10.74 -19.13
CA SER A 73 74.63 9.55 -19.86
C SER A 73 73.66 8.33 -19.88
N THR A 74 73.41 7.85 -21.11
CA THR A 74 73.26 6.46 -21.64
C THR A 74 72.67 5.24 -20.87
N PRO A 75 72.13 4.21 -21.60
CA PRO A 75 71.18 3.17 -21.12
C PRO A 75 71.78 1.74 -21.37
N PRO A 76 71.16 0.67 -21.98
CA PRO A 76 69.75 0.29 -22.26
C PRO A 76 69.36 -1.20 -22.09
N SER A 77 68.03 -1.49 -22.12
CA SER A 77 67.33 -2.61 -22.83
C SER A 77 65.87 -2.70 -22.31
N ASN A 78 64.75 -2.70 -23.06
CA ASN A 78 64.43 -2.87 -24.50
C ASN A 78 64.69 -4.32 -24.99
N THR A 79 63.75 -5.10 -25.53
CA THR A 79 62.37 -4.95 -26.07
C THR A 79 61.45 -6.10 -25.55
N GLY A 80 60.16 -6.26 -25.87
CA GLY A 80 59.18 -5.46 -26.62
C GLY A 80 58.33 -6.28 -27.63
N HIS A 81 57.04 -5.94 -27.73
CA HIS A 81 56.05 -6.35 -28.76
C HIS A 81 55.48 -7.79 -28.78
N ASN A 82 54.15 -7.84 -28.92
CA ASN A 82 53.28 -9.00 -29.15
C ASN A 82 52.66 -8.89 -30.55
N PRO A 83 52.56 -9.99 -31.34
CA PRO A 83 51.56 -10.05 -32.40
C PRO A 83 50.87 -11.42 -32.58
N GLY A 84 49.58 -11.39 -32.95
CA GLY A 84 49.04 -12.34 -33.94
C GLY A 84 48.06 -13.42 -33.46
N ASN A 85 46.81 -13.30 -33.93
CA ASN A 85 45.71 -14.28 -33.85
C ASN A 85 46.08 -15.73 -34.22
N THR A 86 45.40 -16.70 -33.59
CA THR A 86 44.64 -17.76 -34.31
C THR A 86 43.60 -18.43 -33.38
N ALA A 87 42.67 -19.21 -33.96
CA ALA A 87 41.46 -19.73 -33.32
C ALA A 87 41.48 -21.29 -33.22
N PRO A 88 40.44 -21.98 -32.69
CA PRO A 88 40.59 -23.23 -31.92
C PRO A 88 40.50 -24.52 -32.78
N PRO A 89 40.70 -25.71 -32.19
CA PRO A 89 39.55 -26.42 -31.61
C PRO A 89 39.80 -27.10 -30.25
N ALA A 90 38.74 -27.27 -29.45
CA ALA A 90 38.70 -28.21 -28.32
C ALA A 90 37.73 -29.36 -28.67
N ASN A 91 38.05 -30.61 -28.29
CA ASN A 91 37.29 -31.80 -28.69
C ASN A 91 36.79 -32.60 -27.46
N ASN A 92 35.74 -33.42 -27.67
CA ASN A 92 35.03 -34.17 -26.64
C ASN A 92 35.77 -35.43 -26.15
N GLY A 93 35.43 -35.92 -24.95
CA GLY A 93 35.95 -37.20 -24.42
C GLY A 93 35.51 -37.56 -22.99
N SER A 94 34.26 -38.02 -22.82
CA SER A 94 33.64 -38.38 -21.53
C SER A 94 34.34 -39.48 -20.72
N SER A 95 34.29 -39.41 -19.37
CA SER A 95 33.85 -40.53 -18.50
C SER A 95 33.67 -40.14 -17.00
N ARG A 96 32.76 -40.86 -16.33
CA ARG A 96 32.46 -40.91 -14.87
C ARG A 96 32.54 -42.42 -14.46
N PRO A 97 32.39 -42.88 -13.18
CA PRO A 97 31.85 -42.21 -11.99
C PRO A 97 32.66 -42.40 -10.67
N GLY A 98 32.13 -41.85 -9.56
CA GLY A 98 32.54 -42.12 -8.18
C GLY A 98 33.40 -41.01 -7.50
N GLY A 99 33.30 -40.76 -6.19
CA GLY A 99 32.31 -41.29 -5.23
C GLY A 99 32.76 -41.33 -3.77
N THR A 100 33.06 -40.20 -3.12
CA THR A 100 33.52 -40.19 -1.71
C THR A 100 33.09 -38.97 -0.89
N THR A 101 32.94 -39.16 0.42
CA THR A 101 32.37 -38.21 1.39
C THR A 101 33.44 -37.53 2.24
N VAL A 102 33.24 -36.26 2.63
CA VAL A 102 34.00 -35.59 3.71
C VAL A 102 33.04 -34.84 4.65
N TYR A 103 33.43 -34.70 5.91
CA TYR A 103 32.57 -34.39 7.06
C TYR A 103 32.22 -32.91 7.27
N SER A 104 31.13 -32.69 8.01
CA SER A 104 30.87 -31.47 8.79
C SER A 104 30.73 -31.87 10.27
N PRO A 105 31.47 -31.26 11.22
CA PRO A 105 31.41 -31.62 12.63
C PRO A 105 30.53 -30.65 13.44
N ASN A 106 29.51 -31.17 14.11
CA ASN A 106 28.85 -30.49 15.22
C ASN A 106 28.65 -31.51 16.35
N ASN A 107 29.10 -31.20 17.57
CA ASN A 107 29.52 -32.22 18.53
C ASN A 107 28.70 -32.19 19.84
N ARG A 108 28.22 -33.36 20.30
CA ARG A 108 27.58 -33.54 21.62
C ARG A 108 27.83 -34.96 22.15
N PRO A 109 28.50 -35.15 23.32
CA PRO A 109 28.82 -36.48 23.85
C PRO A 109 27.64 -37.22 24.51
N SER A 110 27.84 -38.52 24.81
CA SER A 110 26.88 -39.41 25.48
C SER A 110 27.59 -40.49 26.33
N GLY A 111 26.92 -40.96 27.39
CA GLY A 111 27.29 -42.14 28.21
C GLY A 111 28.18 -41.87 29.45
N GLY A 112 27.99 -42.57 30.59
CA GLY A 112 26.86 -43.44 30.95
C GLY A 112 27.01 -44.30 32.23
N ASN A 113 25.85 -44.69 32.80
CA ASN A 113 25.52 -45.93 33.52
C ASN A 113 26.24 -46.36 34.84
N THR A 114 25.46 -46.57 35.91
CA THR A 114 25.47 -47.79 36.78
C THR A 114 24.19 -47.86 37.66
N THR A 115 23.96 -48.96 38.39
CA THR A 115 22.60 -49.46 38.75
C THR A 115 22.30 -49.54 40.29
N PRO A 116 21.36 -50.38 40.83
CA PRO A 116 20.02 -49.96 41.29
C PRO A 116 19.74 -50.32 42.79
N PRO A 117 18.49 -50.30 43.35
CA PRO A 117 17.47 -51.35 43.11
C PRO A 117 15.95 -50.98 43.25
N ALA A 118 15.07 -51.72 42.53
CA ALA A 118 13.69 -52.20 42.85
C ALA A 118 12.58 -51.25 43.42
N ASN A 119 11.26 -51.54 43.32
CA ASN A 119 10.56 -52.78 42.97
C ASN A 119 9.11 -52.56 42.40
N ASN A 120 8.68 -53.45 41.48
CA ASN A 120 7.30 -53.85 41.04
C ASN A 120 6.13 -52.83 40.81
N GLY A 121 5.26 -53.02 39.79
CA GLY A 121 5.31 -53.97 38.66
C GLY A 121 3.98 -54.20 37.88
N ASN A 122 4.10 -54.64 36.62
CA ASN A 122 3.12 -55.33 35.74
C ASN A 122 1.83 -54.55 35.27
N ASN A 123 1.29 -54.71 34.04
CA ASN A 123 1.72 -55.47 32.85
C ASN A 123 1.20 -54.85 31.51
N ARG A 124 1.69 -55.34 30.36
CA ARG A 124 1.28 -55.01 28.96
C ARG A 124 0.34 -56.15 28.39
N PRO A 125 -0.17 -56.16 27.13
CA PRO A 125 -0.20 -55.14 26.07
C PRO A 125 -1.56 -54.96 25.31
N GLY A 126 -1.64 -53.96 24.42
CA GLY A 126 -2.72 -53.79 23.44
C GLY A 126 -2.71 -52.39 22.81
N GLY A 127 -3.39 -52.18 21.69
CA GLY A 127 -3.48 -50.86 21.04
C GLY A 127 -4.74 -50.71 20.17
N THR A 128 -4.76 -49.63 19.37
CA THR A 128 -5.81 -49.20 18.42
C THR A 128 -7.00 -48.39 19.00
N THR A 129 -7.29 -47.27 18.33
CA THR A 129 -8.54 -46.48 18.28
C THR A 129 -9.17 -45.89 19.55
N VAL A 130 -8.92 -44.58 19.72
CA VAL A 130 -9.88 -43.49 20.04
C VAL A 130 -11.27 -43.86 20.61
N TYR A 131 -11.58 -43.35 21.80
CA TYR A 131 -12.91 -42.77 22.09
C TYR A 131 -12.86 -41.64 23.13
N SER A 132 -13.85 -40.75 23.10
CA SER A 132 -14.02 -39.60 24.00
C SER A 132 -14.63 -39.98 25.36
N PRO A 133 -14.56 -39.09 26.36
CA PRO A 133 -15.48 -39.13 27.49
C PRO A 133 -16.48 -37.96 27.46
N ASN A 134 -17.77 -38.28 27.42
CA ASN A 134 -18.80 -37.52 28.12
C ASN A 134 -19.95 -38.48 28.51
N ASN A 135 -20.54 -38.29 29.70
CA ASN A 135 -21.19 -39.39 30.41
C ASN A 135 -22.62 -39.76 29.95
N ARG A 136 -22.93 -41.06 30.07
CA ARG A 136 -24.28 -41.70 30.08
C ARG A 136 -24.85 -41.67 31.53
N PRO A 137 -26.05 -42.22 31.88
CA PRO A 137 -26.96 -43.18 31.22
C PRO A 137 -28.20 -42.51 30.55
N SER A 138 -28.71 -42.98 29.40
CA SER A 138 -29.52 -44.19 29.14
C SER A 138 -31.01 -44.06 29.55
N GLY A 139 -31.99 -44.33 28.67
CA GLY A 139 -31.93 -44.66 27.24
C GLY A 139 -33.23 -45.25 26.69
N GLY A 140 -33.46 -45.17 25.37
CA GLY A 140 -34.58 -45.84 24.70
C GLY A 140 -34.86 -45.32 23.28
N ASN A 141 -34.78 -46.23 22.29
CA ASN A 141 -35.55 -46.30 21.02
C ASN A 141 -34.78 -47.10 19.96
N ASN A 142 -35.54 -47.80 19.09
CA ASN A 142 -35.15 -48.24 17.74
C ASN A 142 -36.32 -47.93 16.79
N THR A 143 -36.04 -47.80 15.49
CA THR A 143 -36.95 -47.34 14.41
C THR A 143 -36.94 -48.35 13.24
N PRO A 144 -37.58 -48.15 12.05
CA PRO A 144 -38.57 -47.17 11.55
C PRO A 144 -39.89 -47.94 11.17
N PRO A 145 -40.61 -47.84 10.01
CA PRO A 145 -40.76 -46.79 8.97
C PRO A 145 -42.20 -46.47 8.44
N ALA A 146 -42.32 -45.28 7.83
CA ALA A 146 -43.06 -44.94 6.59
C ALA A 146 -44.60 -45.10 6.38
N ASN A 147 -45.20 -43.97 5.96
CA ASN A 147 -46.06 -43.76 4.77
C ASN A 147 -47.59 -43.48 4.91
N ASN A 148 -48.10 -42.69 3.95
CA ASN A 148 -49.48 -42.22 3.69
C ASN A 148 -50.19 -41.35 4.76
N GLY A 149 -51.01 -40.36 4.41
CA GLY A 149 -51.25 -39.76 3.08
C GLY A 149 -52.49 -38.84 3.02
N ASN A 150 -52.51 -37.90 2.05
CA ASN A 150 -53.64 -37.04 1.60
C ASN A 150 -54.19 -36.02 2.65
N ASN A 151 -54.46 -34.74 2.34
CA ASN A 151 -55.17 -34.19 1.17
C ASN A 151 -54.72 -32.76 0.75
N ARG A 152 -55.03 -32.43 -0.51
CA ARG A 152 -55.29 -31.08 -1.09
C ARG A 152 -56.75 -31.12 -1.66
N PRO A 153 -57.36 -30.08 -2.31
CA PRO A 153 -56.82 -28.81 -2.80
C PRO A 153 -57.66 -27.54 -2.51
N GLY A 154 -57.14 -26.38 -2.94
CA GLY A 154 -57.96 -25.25 -3.42
C GLY A 154 -58.22 -24.09 -2.44
N GLY A 155 -58.26 -22.87 -2.99
CA GLY A 155 -58.62 -21.65 -2.25
C GLY A 155 -57.72 -20.46 -2.60
N ASN A 156 -58.30 -19.43 -3.24
CA ASN A 156 -57.68 -18.11 -3.39
C ASN A 156 -57.93 -17.29 -2.10
N PRO A 157 -57.20 -16.19 -1.85
CA PRO A 157 -57.96 -14.93 -1.78
C PRO A 157 -57.25 -13.71 -2.38
N SER A 158 -58.07 -12.85 -2.99
CA SER A 158 -57.81 -11.41 -3.10
C SER A 158 -58.49 -10.68 -1.93
N GLY A 159 -58.03 -9.48 -1.59
CA GLY A 159 -58.59 -8.62 -0.55
C GLY A 159 -57.77 -8.63 0.73
N GLY A 160 -57.13 -7.51 1.05
CA GLY A 160 -56.45 -7.29 2.34
C GLY A 160 -57.27 -6.42 3.28
N PHE A 161 -56.79 -6.24 4.52
CA PHE A 161 -56.53 -4.92 5.10
C PHE A 161 -55.73 -5.03 6.42
N ASN A 162 -54.74 -4.15 6.57
CA ASN A 162 -54.11 -3.66 7.81
C ASN A 162 -53.75 -4.66 8.95
N ARG A 163 -52.48 -5.11 8.94
CA ARG A 163 -51.56 -4.85 10.07
C ARG A 163 -50.15 -4.48 9.55
N SER A 164 -49.70 -3.28 9.92
CA SER A 164 -48.35 -2.73 9.71
C SER A 164 -47.84 -2.17 11.06
N PRO A 165 -46.54 -1.82 11.22
CA PRO A 165 -45.43 -1.95 10.26
C PRO A 165 -44.28 -2.86 10.77
N GLY A 166 -43.57 -3.49 9.83
CA GLY A 166 -42.32 -4.23 10.09
C GLY A 166 -41.17 -3.83 9.16
N THR A 167 -41.27 -2.65 8.53
CA THR A 167 -40.35 -2.17 7.50
C THR A 167 -39.13 -1.48 8.11
N ASN A 168 -37.97 -2.13 8.05
CA ASN A 168 -36.67 -1.45 8.21
C ASN A 168 -36.36 -0.57 6.98
N ALA A 169 -37.15 0.49 6.81
CA ALA A 169 -36.96 1.50 5.78
C ALA A 169 -35.89 2.51 6.21
N ASN A 170 -34.62 2.07 6.29
CA ASN A 170 -33.50 2.93 6.60
C ASN A 170 -32.98 3.61 5.33
N SER A 171 -33.71 4.62 4.84
CA SER A 171 -33.39 5.40 3.65
C SER A 171 -33.02 6.84 4.01
N VAL A 172 -31.71 7.10 4.18
CA VAL A 172 -31.13 8.46 4.14
C VAL A 172 -29.75 8.40 3.46
N ASN A 173 -29.76 8.06 2.16
CA ASN A 173 -28.83 8.50 1.10
C ASN A 173 -28.96 7.56 -0.09
N GLY A 174 -29.16 8.11 -1.29
CA GLY A 174 -29.39 7.35 -2.51
C GLY A 174 -28.14 6.63 -2.99
N ARG A 175 -27.85 5.43 -2.46
CA ARG A 175 -26.85 4.52 -3.02
C ARG A 175 -27.39 3.89 -4.31
N SER A 176 -27.13 4.60 -5.40
CA SER A 176 -26.82 4.12 -6.75
C SER A 176 -26.27 2.69 -6.78
N SER A 177 -27.15 1.69 -6.70
CA SER A 177 -26.77 0.28 -6.62
C SER A 177 -26.91 -0.38 -7.98
N PHE A 178 -25.78 -0.79 -8.57
CA PHE A 178 -25.79 -1.68 -9.72
C PHE A 178 -26.36 -3.05 -9.33
N PRO A 179 -26.91 -3.84 -10.27
CA PRO A 179 -27.32 -5.21 -9.99
C PRO A 179 -26.12 -6.06 -9.54
N ALA A 180 -26.38 -7.06 -8.69
CA ALA A 180 -25.37 -7.95 -8.12
C ALA A 180 -24.75 -8.89 -9.18
N ARG A 181 -23.83 -8.33 -9.97
CA ARG A 181 -23.02 -9.01 -10.97
C ARG A 181 -21.74 -8.21 -11.17
N ALA A 182 -20.59 -8.89 -11.18
CA ALA A 182 -19.33 -8.28 -11.59
C ALA A 182 -19.43 -7.92 -13.08
N THR A 183 -19.40 -6.63 -13.40
CA THR A 183 -19.69 -6.13 -14.76
C THR A 183 -18.97 -4.81 -14.99
N ILE A 184 -18.68 -4.53 -16.25
CA ILE A 184 -18.15 -3.24 -16.71
C ILE A 184 -19.30 -2.51 -17.41
N TYR A 185 -19.59 -1.30 -16.93
CA TYR A 185 -20.57 -0.39 -17.51
C TYR A 185 -19.82 0.79 -18.14
N HIS A 186 -20.16 1.13 -19.38
CA HIS A 186 -19.60 2.28 -20.08
C HIS A 186 -20.59 3.44 -20.04
N ALA A 187 -20.12 4.61 -19.60
CA ALA A 187 -20.91 5.84 -19.58
C ALA A 187 -20.83 6.53 -20.95
N PRO A 188 -21.95 7.07 -21.50
CA PRO A 188 -21.93 7.79 -22.79
C PRO A 188 -20.91 8.94 -22.89
N GLY A 189 -20.53 9.58 -21.78
CA GLY A 189 -19.46 10.56 -21.73
C GLY A 189 -18.02 10.01 -21.82
N GLY A 190 -17.84 8.73 -22.12
CA GLY A 190 -16.53 8.07 -22.26
C GLY A 190 -15.92 7.53 -20.96
N GLY A 191 -16.65 7.59 -19.85
CA GLY A 191 -16.25 6.99 -18.57
C GLY A 191 -16.58 5.49 -18.47
N GLN A 192 -16.11 4.85 -17.42
CA GLN A 192 -16.32 3.42 -17.13
C GLN A 192 -16.53 3.20 -15.63
N VAL A 193 -17.48 2.34 -15.25
CA VAL A 193 -17.63 1.79 -13.90
C VAL A 193 -17.40 0.28 -13.95
N GLN A 194 -16.60 -0.26 -13.03
CA GLN A 194 -16.45 -1.69 -12.77
C GLN A 194 -17.05 -2.03 -11.41
N THR A 195 -17.90 -3.04 -11.36
CA THR A 195 -18.51 -3.57 -10.13
C THR A 195 -17.89 -4.88 -9.66
N ARG A 196 -17.97 -5.16 -8.36
CA ARG A 196 -17.80 -6.47 -7.76
C ARG A 196 -19.02 -7.37 -8.01
N ALA A 197 -18.91 -8.64 -7.61
CA ALA A 197 -19.99 -9.62 -7.71
C ALA A 197 -21.27 -9.24 -6.92
N ASP A 198 -21.15 -8.45 -5.85
CA ASP A 198 -22.26 -7.96 -5.03
C ASP A 198 -22.94 -6.69 -5.60
N GLY A 199 -22.41 -6.12 -6.70
CA GLY A 199 -22.89 -4.85 -7.27
C GLY A 199 -22.23 -3.60 -6.69
N SER A 200 -21.36 -3.72 -5.68
CA SER A 200 -20.56 -2.59 -5.18
C SER A 200 -19.57 -2.11 -6.24
N ILE A 201 -19.24 -0.81 -6.23
CA ILE A 201 -18.22 -0.23 -7.11
C ILE A 201 -16.84 -0.73 -6.66
N ARG A 202 -16.03 -1.18 -7.62
CA ARG A 202 -14.61 -1.53 -7.46
C ARG A 202 -13.71 -0.42 -8.00
N GLU A 203 -14.04 0.09 -9.18
CA GLU A 203 -13.19 1.02 -9.93
C GLU A 203 -14.04 1.90 -10.84
N VAL A 204 -13.81 3.21 -10.85
CA VAL A 204 -14.35 4.16 -11.82
C VAL A 204 -13.20 4.76 -12.62
N ARG A 205 -13.32 4.79 -13.94
CA ARG A 205 -12.40 5.51 -14.84
C ARG A 205 -13.16 6.67 -15.45
N THR A 206 -12.64 7.87 -15.29
CA THR A 206 -13.27 9.09 -15.77
C THR A 206 -12.78 9.44 -17.17
N SER A 207 -13.57 10.21 -17.92
CA SER A 207 -13.21 10.63 -19.28
C SER A 207 -12.03 11.60 -19.34
N ASN A 208 -11.68 12.25 -18.21
CA ASN A 208 -10.45 13.03 -18.05
C ASN A 208 -9.24 12.22 -17.54
N GLY A 209 -9.34 10.87 -17.49
CA GLY A 209 -8.20 9.98 -17.22
C GLY A 209 -7.83 9.79 -15.75
N ALA A 210 -8.72 10.13 -14.81
CA ALA A 210 -8.58 9.71 -13.42
C ALA A 210 -9.03 8.24 -13.26
N ILE A 211 -8.37 7.52 -12.36
CA ILE A 211 -8.76 6.18 -11.93
C ILE A 211 -9.09 6.24 -10.45
N ILE A 212 -10.27 5.76 -10.08
CA ILE A 212 -10.84 5.88 -8.74
C ILE A 212 -11.17 4.48 -8.25
N HIS A 213 -10.28 3.91 -7.46
CA HIS A 213 -10.48 2.59 -6.86
C HIS A 213 -11.23 2.73 -5.53
N HIS A 214 -12.21 1.85 -5.30
CA HIS A 214 -12.87 1.69 -4.00
C HIS A 214 -12.34 0.40 -3.39
N ALA A 215 -11.52 0.48 -2.35
CA ALA A 215 -10.96 -0.69 -1.72
C ALA A 215 -12.03 -1.45 -0.88
N PRO A 216 -11.84 -2.75 -0.59
CA PRO A 216 -12.86 -3.57 0.09
C PRO A 216 -13.23 -3.14 1.51
N ASP A 217 -12.37 -2.36 2.16
CA ASP A 217 -12.63 -1.76 3.46
C ASP A 217 -13.53 -0.50 3.39
N GLY A 218 -13.73 0.01 2.18
CA GLY A 218 -14.48 1.21 1.83
C GLY A 218 -13.65 2.48 1.74
N VAL A 219 -12.31 2.41 1.79
CA VAL A 219 -11.44 3.57 1.52
C VAL A 219 -11.27 3.76 0.01
N ARG A 220 -11.54 4.96 -0.48
CA ARG A 220 -11.33 5.31 -1.89
C ARG A 220 -9.89 5.79 -2.14
N ARG A 221 -9.29 5.34 -3.25
CA ARG A 221 -7.99 5.77 -3.79
C ARG A 221 -8.15 6.32 -5.21
N VAL A 222 -8.01 7.63 -5.35
CA VAL A 222 -7.95 8.36 -6.61
C VAL A 222 -6.50 8.41 -7.11
N GLU A 223 -6.28 8.17 -8.40
CA GLU A 223 -5.02 8.39 -9.11
C GLU A 223 -5.23 9.23 -10.37
N VAL A 224 -4.41 10.26 -10.56
CA VAL A 224 -4.45 11.17 -11.72
C VAL A 224 -3.04 11.37 -12.26
N VAL A 225 -2.84 11.09 -13.54
CA VAL A 225 -1.61 11.45 -14.28
C VAL A 225 -1.79 12.81 -14.94
N ARG A 226 -0.93 13.76 -14.62
CA ARG A 226 -0.86 15.10 -15.25
C ARG A 226 0.36 15.20 -16.19
N PRO A 227 0.35 16.13 -17.17
CA PRO A 227 1.49 16.37 -18.06
C PRO A 227 2.82 16.57 -17.31
N GLY A 228 3.92 16.19 -17.96
CA GLY A 228 5.27 16.24 -17.35
C GLY A 228 5.60 15.05 -16.43
N GLY A 229 4.82 13.96 -16.48
CA GLY A 229 5.07 12.76 -15.67
C GLY A 229 4.73 12.93 -14.18
N ARG A 230 3.88 13.90 -13.85
CA ARG A 230 3.42 14.15 -12.49
C ARG A 230 2.21 13.26 -12.20
N VAL A 231 2.28 12.42 -11.18
CA VAL A 231 1.15 11.58 -10.75
C VAL A 231 0.67 12.09 -9.39
N ILE A 232 -0.63 12.12 -9.15
CA ILE A 232 -1.22 12.52 -7.87
C ILE A 232 -2.10 11.37 -7.40
N VAL A 233 -1.87 10.90 -6.18
CA VAL A 233 -2.64 9.82 -5.55
C VAL A 233 -3.22 10.33 -4.25
N ALA A 234 -4.55 10.28 -4.09
CA ALA A 234 -5.28 10.86 -2.97
C ALA A 234 -6.44 9.97 -2.51
N ASN A 235 -6.76 9.99 -1.22
CA ASN A 235 -8.04 9.49 -0.71
C ASN A 235 -9.14 10.59 -0.72
N ALA A 236 -10.34 10.25 -0.27
CA ALA A 236 -11.51 11.13 -0.23
C ALA A 236 -11.39 12.43 0.62
N ARG A 237 -10.25 12.68 1.28
CA ARG A 237 -9.95 13.95 1.97
C ARG A 237 -8.64 14.60 1.53
N GLY A 238 -8.06 14.17 0.41
CA GLY A 238 -6.78 14.69 -0.07
C GLY A 238 -5.58 14.24 0.76
N ILE A 239 -5.66 13.10 1.46
CA ILE A 239 -4.48 12.47 2.08
C ILE A 239 -3.86 11.52 1.04
N GLY A 240 -2.55 11.58 0.86
CA GLY A 240 -1.84 10.77 -0.13
C GLY A 240 -0.50 11.36 -0.53
N TYR A 241 -0.14 11.27 -1.81
CA TYR A 241 1.12 11.81 -2.33
C TYR A 241 1.03 12.45 -3.72
N VAL A 242 1.90 13.44 -3.94
CA VAL A 242 2.28 13.94 -5.27
C VAL A 242 3.59 13.27 -5.67
N GLN A 243 3.62 12.63 -6.83
CA GLN A 243 4.80 12.03 -7.44
C GLN A 243 5.31 12.88 -8.61
N ARG A 244 6.62 13.05 -8.74
CA ARG A 244 7.27 13.63 -9.93
C ARG A 244 8.69 13.08 -10.16
N PRO A 245 9.28 13.27 -11.35
CA PRO A 245 10.70 13.07 -11.57
C PRO A 245 11.57 13.98 -10.68
N LEU A 246 12.75 13.46 -10.31
CA LEU A 246 13.83 14.17 -9.61
C LEU A 246 15.16 13.76 -10.26
N VAL A 247 15.76 14.66 -11.06
CA VAL A 247 17.03 14.39 -11.73
C VAL A 247 18.18 14.98 -10.91
N VAL A 248 19.15 14.15 -10.54
CA VAL A 248 20.37 14.55 -9.81
C VAL A 248 21.57 13.86 -10.44
N GLY A 249 22.61 14.61 -10.82
CA GLY A 249 23.85 14.04 -11.38
C GLY A 249 23.61 13.15 -12.60
N ASN A 250 22.76 13.58 -13.52
CA ASN A 250 22.29 12.80 -14.69
C ASN A 250 21.56 11.48 -14.36
N THR A 251 21.25 11.21 -13.09
CA THR A 251 20.47 10.06 -12.64
C THR A 251 19.03 10.49 -12.36
N THR A 252 18.05 9.75 -12.91
CA THR A 252 16.63 10.01 -12.71
C THR A 252 16.08 9.19 -11.56
N PHE A 253 15.66 9.88 -10.50
CA PHE A 253 14.86 9.37 -9.41
C PHE A 253 13.38 9.80 -9.56
N ILE A 254 12.54 9.25 -8.69
CA ILE A 254 11.15 9.62 -8.49
C ILE A 254 11.03 10.16 -7.07
N GLN A 255 10.51 11.38 -6.91
CA GLN A 255 10.15 11.94 -5.60
C GLN A 255 8.65 11.75 -5.38
N ARG A 256 8.25 11.28 -4.20
CA ARG A 256 6.86 11.39 -3.71
C ARG A 256 6.80 12.32 -2.50
N THR A 257 6.07 13.43 -2.62
CA THR A 257 5.72 14.33 -1.53
C THR A 257 4.42 13.88 -0.89
N TYR A 258 4.47 13.50 0.38
CA TYR A 258 3.33 13.16 1.23
C TYR A 258 2.91 14.37 2.06
N VAL A 259 1.64 14.45 2.45
CA VAL A 259 1.11 15.49 3.36
C VAL A 259 0.34 14.81 4.49
N VAL A 260 0.78 15.00 5.73
CA VAL A 260 0.18 14.41 6.94
C VAL A 260 0.13 15.48 8.02
N ASN A 261 -1.04 15.72 8.63
CA ASN A 261 -1.24 16.74 9.67
C ASN A 261 -0.71 18.15 9.27
N ASN A 262 -0.94 18.55 8.02
CA ASN A 262 -0.41 19.76 7.36
C ASN A 262 1.13 19.84 7.25
N VAL A 263 1.87 18.79 7.60
CA VAL A 263 3.32 18.70 7.39
C VAL A 263 3.59 17.94 6.09
N SER A 264 4.29 18.59 5.16
CA SER A 264 4.74 17.97 3.90
C SER A 264 6.14 17.38 4.05
N TYR A 265 6.31 16.10 3.70
CA TYR A 265 7.61 15.43 3.65
C TYR A 265 7.79 14.68 2.32
N ALA A 266 9.04 14.44 1.91
CA ALA A 266 9.34 13.80 0.64
C ALA A 266 10.13 12.50 0.85
N ARG A 267 9.73 11.44 0.13
CA ARG A 267 10.44 10.16 0.02
C ARG A 267 10.97 10.00 -1.41
N VAL A 268 12.14 9.36 -1.54
CA VAL A 268 12.78 9.09 -2.84
C VAL A 268 12.59 7.63 -3.21
N TYR A 269 12.42 7.40 -4.51
CA TYR A 269 12.31 6.10 -5.13
C TYR A 269 13.22 6.10 -6.36
N ARG A 270 13.91 4.99 -6.63
CA ARG A 270 14.57 4.77 -7.93
C ARG A 270 13.62 4.02 -8.86
N PRO A 271 13.60 4.34 -10.17
CA PRO A 271 12.98 3.45 -11.15
C PRO A 271 13.81 2.16 -11.24
N TRP A 272 13.13 1.02 -11.32
CA TRP A 272 13.73 -0.28 -11.60
C TRP A 272 12.82 -1.04 -12.56
N VAL A 273 13.39 -1.78 -13.53
CA VAL A 273 12.62 -2.41 -14.60
C VAL A 273 12.88 -3.91 -14.62
N TRP A 274 11.81 -4.70 -14.71
CA TRP A 274 11.88 -6.15 -14.81
C TRP A 274 10.70 -6.66 -15.65
N GLY A 275 11.02 -7.48 -16.66
CA GLY A 275 10.02 -7.97 -17.62
C GLY A 275 9.25 -6.89 -18.38
N GLY A 276 9.84 -5.71 -18.57
CA GLY A 276 9.19 -4.54 -19.18
C GLY A 276 8.29 -3.74 -18.23
N VAL A 277 7.98 -4.25 -17.04
CA VAL A 277 7.26 -3.51 -16.00
C VAL A 277 8.23 -2.60 -15.25
N SER A 278 7.83 -1.35 -15.03
CA SER A 278 8.60 -0.36 -14.28
C SER A 278 8.06 -0.22 -12.85
N PHE A 279 8.97 -0.27 -11.88
CA PHE A 279 8.71 -0.27 -10.46
C PHE A 279 9.34 0.97 -9.80
N SER A 280 8.61 1.61 -8.90
CA SER A 280 9.18 2.60 -7.97
C SER A 280 9.71 1.85 -6.76
N VAL A 281 11.03 1.82 -6.56
CA VAL A 281 11.68 1.14 -5.43
C VAL A 281 12.15 2.20 -4.43
N TYR A 282 11.67 2.16 -3.19
CA TYR A 282 12.06 3.13 -2.16
C TYR A 282 13.58 3.13 -1.90
N THR A 283 14.16 4.33 -1.78
CA THR A 283 15.58 4.53 -1.50
C THR A 283 15.75 5.52 -0.33
N PRO A 284 16.42 5.14 0.79
CA PRO A 284 16.65 6.03 1.91
C PRO A 284 17.48 7.26 1.53
N VAL A 285 17.06 8.45 1.99
CA VAL A 285 17.81 9.71 1.79
C VAL A 285 19.03 9.81 2.72
N ARG A 286 19.16 8.90 3.69
CA ARG A 286 20.21 8.84 4.69
C ARG A 286 20.40 7.39 5.13
N PHE A 287 21.65 6.99 5.36
CA PHE A 287 22.02 5.66 5.85
C PHE A 287 22.70 5.79 7.22
N TYR A 288 22.44 4.85 8.12
CA TYR A 288 23.01 4.87 9.47
C TYR A 288 24.47 4.37 9.48
N SER A 289 25.19 4.56 10.58
CA SER A 289 26.56 4.01 10.69
C SER A 289 26.52 2.47 10.75
N PRO A 290 27.57 1.75 10.28
CA PRO A 290 27.59 0.28 10.30
C PRO A 290 27.35 -0.33 11.69
N GLY A 291 27.86 0.31 12.74
CA GLY A 291 27.63 -0.10 14.13
C GLY A 291 26.20 0.15 14.62
N PHE A 292 25.48 1.13 14.06
CA PHE A 292 24.06 1.32 14.34
C PHE A 292 23.19 0.25 13.66
N TYR A 293 23.48 -0.13 12.41
CA TYR A 293 22.82 -1.29 11.79
C TYR A 293 23.13 -2.60 12.54
N ALA A 294 24.37 -2.77 13.03
CA ALA A 294 24.72 -3.90 13.89
C ALA A 294 23.92 -3.89 15.20
N TYR A 295 23.75 -2.74 15.86
CA TYR A 295 22.86 -2.58 17.01
C TYR A 295 21.40 -2.91 16.68
N ALA A 296 20.86 -2.41 15.57
CA ALA A 296 19.48 -2.66 15.14
C ALA A 296 19.17 -4.15 14.92
N TYR A 297 20.17 -4.92 14.47
CA TYR A 297 20.08 -6.36 14.25
C TYR A 297 20.25 -7.19 15.53
N THR A 298 21.19 -6.79 16.40
CA THR A 298 21.67 -7.61 17.52
C THR A 298 20.70 -7.61 18.70
N PRO A 299 20.51 -8.74 19.42
CA PRO A 299 19.81 -8.76 20.69
C PRO A 299 20.36 -7.77 21.72
N TRP A 300 19.47 -7.13 22.46
CA TRP A 300 19.84 -6.32 23.62
C TRP A 300 20.30 -7.23 24.76
N ALA A 301 21.30 -6.77 25.52
CA ALA A 301 21.88 -7.53 26.64
C ALA A 301 20.86 -7.91 27.73
N ARG A 302 19.72 -7.19 27.80
CA ARG A 302 18.54 -7.53 28.58
C ARG A 302 17.30 -7.11 27.77
N PRO A 303 16.25 -7.94 27.64
CA PRO A 303 14.99 -7.50 27.05
C PRO A 303 14.36 -6.37 27.86
N ILE A 304 13.78 -5.37 27.18
CA ILE A 304 13.04 -4.28 27.82
C ILE A 304 11.54 -4.56 27.81
N ALA A 305 10.79 -4.03 28.77
CA ALA A 305 9.38 -3.70 28.55
C ALA A 305 9.32 -2.25 28.02
N TYR A 306 8.46 -1.98 27.02
CA TYR A 306 8.34 -0.66 26.41
C TYR A 306 6.89 -0.17 26.39
N GLY A 307 6.67 1.05 26.88
CA GLY A 307 5.34 1.64 27.02
C GLY A 307 4.97 2.54 25.84
N TRP A 308 4.32 1.97 24.82
CA TRP A 308 3.95 2.69 23.58
C TRP A 308 2.95 3.84 23.74
N GLY A 309 2.19 3.90 24.83
CA GLY A 309 1.17 4.93 25.06
C GLY A 309 -0.15 4.76 24.29
N TRP A 310 -0.23 3.81 23.33
CA TRP A 310 -1.41 3.60 22.46
C TRP A 310 -2.71 3.19 23.17
N GLY A 311 -2.69 2.88 24.47
CA GLY A 311 -3.86 2.37 25.20
C GLY A 311 -5.09 3.31 25.24
N GLY A 312 -4.89 4.62 24.97
CA GLY A 312 -5.97 5.60 24.79
C GLY A 312 -6.28 5.96 23.33
N SER A 313 -5.58 5.38 22.35
CA SER A 313 -5.72 5.71 20.94
C SER A 313 -6.90 4.94 20.29
N PRO A 314 -7.84 5.61 19.61
CA PRO A 314 -9.01 4.94 19.02
C PRO A 314 -8.67 3.79 18.05
N TRP A 315 -7.60 3.93 17.27
CA TRP A 315 -7.13 2.87 16.36
C TRP A 315 -6.71 1.60 17.10
N PHE A 316 -6.10 1.73 18.29
CA PHE A 316 -5.66 0.59 19.09
C PHE A 316 -6.84 -0.08 19.80
N GLY A 317 -7.88 0.66 20.14
CA GLY A 317 -9.17 0.08 20.52
C GLY A 317 -9.84 -0.69 19.38
N PHE A 318 -9.78 -0.16 18.15
CA PHE A 318 -10.35 -0.78 16.94
C PHE A 318 -9.62 -2.06 16.54
N TYR A 319 -8.28 -2.07 16.57
CA TYR A 319 -7.44 -3.22 16.15
C TYR A 319 -6.88 -4.08 17.30
N GLY A 320 -7.15 -3.77 18.57
CA GLY A 320 -6.53 -4.45 19.72
C GLY A 320 -6.89 -5.94 19.89
N GLY A 321 -7.94 -6.41 19.21
CA GLY A 321 -8.23 -7.85 19.09
C GLY A 321 -7.37 -8.57 18.04
N TRP A 322 -6.87 -7.84 17.04
CA TRP A 322 -5.94 -8.35 16.01
C TRP A 322 -4.49 -8.27 16.48
N PHE A 323 -4.06 -7.09 16.93
CA PHE A 323 -2.65 -6.77 17.17
C PHE A 323 -2.37 -6.48 18.65
N THR A 324 -1.58 -7.36 19.26
CA THR A 324 -1.02 -7.17 20.60
C THR A 324 0.50 -6.97 20.48
N PRO A 325 1.06 -5.88 21.05
CA PRO A 325 2.51 -5.68 21.12
C PRO A 325 3.21 -6.80 21.91
N TYR A 326 4.50 -7.04 21.65
CA TYR A 326 5.30 -7.94 22.47
C TYR A 326 5.39 -7.39 23.91
N PRO A 327 5.23 -8.24 24.96
CA PRO A 327 5.34 -7.79 26.34
C PRO A 327 6.79 -7.39 26.72
N TYR A 328 7.77 -7.98 26.02
CA TYR A 328 9.18 -7.65 26.15
C TYR A 328 9.86 -7.70 24.78
N TYR A 329 10.80 -6.77 24.55
CA TYR A 329 11.56 -6.64 23.31
C TYR A 329 12.98 -7.13 23.53
N ALA A 330 13.36 -8.22 22.88
CA ALA A 330 14.69 -8.82 22.98
C ALA A 330 15.73 -8.20 22.04
N SER A 331 15.31 -7.46 21.01
CA SER A 331 16.17 -6.71 20.07
C SER A 331 15.39 -5.57 19.42
N PRO A 332 16.06 -4.60 18.77
CA PRO A 332 15.37 -3.55 18.03
C PRO A 332 14.51 -4.07 16.87
N ALA A 333 14.85 -5.20 16.23
CA ALA A 333 14.03 -5.81 15.19
C ALA A 333 12.61 -6.18 15.67
N PHE A 334 12.47 -6.68 16.91
CA PHE A 334 11.15 -6.94 17.51
C PHE A 334 10.39 -5.64 17.82
N TRP A 335 11.09 -4.56 18.18
CA TRP A 335 10.49 -3.25 18.41
C TRP A 335 10.02 -2.61 17.09
N LEU A 336 10.85 -2.70 16.04
CA LEU A 336 10.53 -2.29 14.67
C LEU A 336 9.36 -3.08 14.05
N THR A 337 9.20 -4.35 14.44
CA THR A 337 8.05 -5.18 14.04
C THR A 337 6.73 -4.60 14.55
N ASP A 338 6.69 -4.22 15.83
CA ASP A 338 5.50 -3.60 16.42
C ASP A 338 5.32 -2.15 15.97
N TYR A 339 6.41 -1.42 15.73
CA TYR A 339 6.39 -0.09 15.11
C TYR A 339 5.72 -0.13 13.72
N LEU A 340 6.14 -1.08 12.88
CA LEU A 340 5.60 -1.31 11.54
C LEU A 340 4.11 -1.63 11.60
N MET A 341 3.73 -2.63 12.39
CA MET A 341 2.33 -3.04 12.53
C MET A 341 1.45 -1.90 13.06
N ALA A 342 1.91 -1.16 14.07
CA ALA A 342 1.16 -0.05 14.64
C ALA A 342 1.03 1.14 13.69
N GLN A 343 2.10 1.51 12.97
CA GLN A 343 2.04 2.59 11.98
C GLN A 343 1.07 2.24 10.85
N THR A 344 1.16 1.03 10.28
CA THR A 344 0.23 0.56 9.25
C THR A 344 -1.23 0.55 9.73
N LEU A 345 -1.50 0.04 10.93
CA LEU A 345 -2.87 -0.01 11.49
C LEU A 345 -3.40 1.38 11.89
N GLN A 346 -2.53 2.28 12.37
CA GLN A 346 -2.90 3.66 12.67
C GLN A 346 -3.23 4.43 11.39
N ASP A 347 -2.43 4.29 10.34
CA ASP A 347 -2.66 4.98 9.06
C ASP A 347 -3.91 4.43 8.35
N ALA A 348 -4.14 3.11 8.42
CA ALA A 348 -5.39 2.48 7.96
C ALA A 348 -6.63 3.02 8.71
N TYR A 349 -6.54 3.17 10.03
CA TYR A 349 -7.62 3.77 10.81
C TYR A 349 -7.85 5.24 10.42
N GLN A 350 -6.79 6.03 10.21
CA GLN A 350 -6.93 7.41 9.75
C GLN A 350 -7.54 7.51 8.34
N ALA A 351 -7.16 6.63 7.42
CA ALA A 351 -7.75 6.55 6.08
C ALA A 351 -9.25 6.16 6.15
N ARG A 352 -9.60 5.18 6.99
CA ARG A 352 -10.99 4.77 7.25
C ARG A 352 -11.84 5.87 7.89
N MET A 353 -11.29 6.62 8.84
CA MET A 353 -11.98 7.79 9.45
C MET A 353 -11.99 9.02 8.52
N ALA A 354 -11.22 9.00 7.43
CA ALA A 354 -11.30 10.00 6.38
C ALA A 354 -12.44 9.72 5.38
N ASP A 355 -12.82 8.46 5.15
CA ASP A 355 -13.79 8.11 4.13
C ASP A 355 -15.18 7.83 4.71
N ALA A 356 -16.20 8.58 4.27
CA ALA A 356 -17.58 8.42 4.70
C ALA A 356 -18.28 7.18 4.10
N ALA A 357 -17.68 6.53 3.09
CA ALA A 357 -18.14 5.25 2.58
C ALA A 357 -17.63 4.06 3.42
N ALA A 358 -16.53 4.22 4.15
CA ALA A 358 -15.88 3.14 4.89
C ALA A 358 -16.63 2.76 6.17
N ASN A 359 -16.70 1.45 6.44
CA ASN A 359 -17.38 0.95 7.63
C ASN A 359 -16.54 1.22 8.88
N ALA A 360 -17.00 2.17 9.71
CA ALA A 360 -16.38 2.53 10.99
C ALA A 360 -16.57 1.46 12.11
N GLN A 361 -17.33 0.39 11.84
CA GLN A 361 -17.52 -0.71 12.77
C GLN A 361 -16.38 -1.72 12.66
N ALA A 362 -15.73 -2.04 13.78
CA ALA A 362 -14.75 -3.13 13.83
C ALA A 362 -15.45 -4.48 13.60
N ALA A 363 -14.88 -5.33 12.76
CA ALA A 363 -15.24 -6.74 12.73
C ALA A 363 -14.76 -7.44 14.01
N ASN A 364 -15.13 -8.71 14.22
CA ASN A 364 -14.64 -9.49 15.35
C ASN A 364 -13.17 -9.94 15.15
N TYR A 365 -12.25 -8.97 15.14
CA TYR A 365 -10.82 -9.19 14.94
C TYR A 365 -10.19 -10.06 16.05
N GLY A 366 -10.79 -10.07 17.25
CA GLY A 366 -10.40 -10.96 18.35
C GLY A 366 -10.61 -12.46 18.08
N ALA A 367 -11.29 -12.83 16.99
CA ALA A 367 -11.41 -14.23 16.55
C ALA A 367 -10.17 -14.74 15.78
N THR A 368 -9.34 -13.85 15.24
CA THR A 368 -8.18 -14.21 14.40
C THR A 368 -6.90 -13.47 14.79
N PRO A 369 -6.50 -13.38 16.09
CA PRO A 369 -5.36 -12.57 16.53
C PRO A 369 -4.05 -12.93 15.83
N LEU A 370 -3.21 -11.92 15.57
CA LEU A 370 -1.93 -12.06 14.89
C LEU A 370 -0.96 -12.93 15.71
N THR A 371 -0.78 -14.19 15.28
CA THR A 371 -0.09 -15.21 16.07
C THR A 371 1.42 -14.95 16.21
N PRO A 372 2.06 -15.36 17.32
CA PRO A 372 3.48 -15.13 17.57
C PRO A 372 4.39 -15.55 16.40
N ASP A 373 4.12 -16.68 15.76
CA ASP A 373 4.89 -17.19 14.62
C ASP A 373 4.84 -16.26 13.39
N VAL A 374 3.72 -15.56 13.20
CA VAL A 374 3.56 -14.61 12.09
C VAL A 374 4.21 -13.28 12.44
N LYS A 375 4.15 -12.84 13.71
CA LYS A 375 4.98 -11.72 14.18
C LYS A 375 6.47 -12.01 14.04
N GLN A 376 6.90 -13.26 14.32
CA GLN A 376 8.27 -13.72 14.10
C GLN A 376 8.67 -13.68 12.62
N ALA A 377 7.79 -14.13 11.72
CA ALA A 377 8.02 -14.05 10.27
C ALA A 377 8.18 -12.59 9.78
N ILE A 378 7.38 -11.64 10.29
CA ILE A 378 7.57 -10.21 10.04
C ILE A 378 8.92 -9.74 10.61
N ALA A 379 9.27 -10.14 11.84
CA ALA A 379 10.52 -9.74 12.49
C ALA A 379 11.78 -10.25 11.76
N ASP A 380 11.69 -11.38 11.07
CA ASP A 380 12.77 -11.91 10.24
C ASP A 380 12.86 -11.22 8.87
N GLU A 381 11.74 -10.79 8.28
CA GLU A 381 11.77 -9.89 7.12
C GLU A 381 12.34 -8.51 7.50
N VAL A 382 11.94 -7.93 8.64
CA VAL A 382 12.52 -6.68 9.15
C VAL A 382 14.05 -6.79 9.25
N LYS A 383 14.59 -7.92 9.71
CA LYS A 383 16.05 -8.19 9.69
C LYS A 383 16.62 -8.24 8.28
N ARG A 384 15.95 -8.88 7.30
CA ARG A 384 16.40 -8.91 5.90
C ARG A 384 16.44 -7.51 5.28
N GLN A 385 15.49 -6.64 5.60
CA GLN A 385 15.50 -5.24 5.14
C GLN A 385 16.64 -4.44 5.79
N LEU A 386 16.94 -4.66 7.08
CA LEU A 386 18.11 -4.08 7.74
C LEU A 386 19.44 -4.60 7.17
N ASP A 387 19.52 -5.90 6.84
CA ASP A 387 20.69 -6.51 6.19
C ASP A 387 20.91 -5.94 4.77
N GLN A 388 19.85 -5.75 3.99
CA GLN A 388 19.90 -5.09 2.68
C GLN A 388 20.42 -3.66 2.84
N GLU A 389 19.81 -2.86 3.73
CA GLU A 389 20.14 -1.44 3.83
C GLU A 389 21.56 -1.22 4.36
N ARG A 390 22.06 -2.10 5.24
CA ARG A 390 23.47 -2.14 5.65
C ARG A 390 24.40 -2.43 4.46
N ALA A 391 23.98 -3.25 3.50
CA ALA A 391 24.75 -3.48 2.26
C ALA A 391 24.66 -2.27 1.31
N GLU A 392 23.49 -1.64 1.17
CA GLU A 392 23.32 -0.40 0.40
C GLU A 392 24.20 0.74 0.96
N GLN A 393 24.33 0.84 2.28
CA GLN A 393 25.19 1.82 2.97
C GLN A 393 26.67 1.73 2.55
N GLN A 394 27.19 0.54 2.25
CA GLN A 394 28.57 0.38 1.76
C GLN A 394 28.79 1.07 0.41
N SER A 395 27.70 1.27 -0.34
CA SER A 395 27.68 1.94 -1.66
C SER A 395 27.12 3.37 -1.63
N VAL A 396 26.91 3.97 -0.44
CA VAL A 396 26.18 5.25 -0.26
C VAL A 396 26.72 6.41 -1.13
N ASN A 397 28.02 6.45 -1.41
CA ASN A 397 28.62 7.52 -2.23
C ASN A 397 28.33 7.37 -3.74
N SER A 398 27.78 6.24 -4.19
CA SER A 398 27.38 6.04 -5.57
C SER A 398 25.97 6.61 -5.81
N MET A 399 25.78 7.28 -6.95
CA MET A 399 24.44 7.65 -7.44
C MET A 399 23.73 6.49 -8.16
N GLN A 400 24.41 5.36 -8.31
CA GLN A 400 23.96 4.24 -9.13
C GLN A 400 22.98 3.35 -8.37
N ALA A 401 22.07 2.69 -9.09
CA ALA A 401 21.02 1.90 -8.46
C ALA A 401 21.58 0.71 -7.66
N SER A 402 21.08 0.51 -6.44
CA SER A 402 21.33 -0.72 -5.68
C SER A 402 20.69 -1.94 -6.37
N GLY A 403 21.00 -3.14 -5.85
CA GLY A 403 20.60 -4.41 -6.47
C GLY A 403 19.08 -4.59 -6.69
N PRO A 404 18.67 -5.64 -7.44
CA PRO A 404 17.26 -5.97 -7.63
C PRO A 404 16.51 -6.11 -6.28
N PRO A 405 15.28 -5.58 -6.15
CA PRO A 405 14.52 -5.63 -4.89
C PRO A 405 14.38 -7.08 -4.37
N PRO A 406 14.31 -7.31 -3.05
CA PRO A 406 14.50 -8.65 -2.47
C PRO A 406 13.59 -9.72 -3.05
N MET A 407 12.32 -9.41 -3.32
CA MET A 407 11.37 -10.38 -3.89
C MET A 407 11.74 -10.91 -5.28
N PHE A 408 12.69 -10.29 -5.99
CA PHE A 408 13.19 -10.73 -7.29
C PHE A 408 14.57 -11.42 -7.23
N SER A 409 15.22 -11.45 -6.06
CA SER A 409 16.66 -11.76 -5.94
C SER A 409 17.06 -12.53 -4.68
N GLY A 410 16.20 -12.56 -3.66
CA GLY A 410 16.45 -13.21 -2.38
C GLY A 410 16.26 -14.73 -2.44
N ASN A 411 17.13 -15.43 -1.72
CA ASN A 411 16.92 -16.83 -1.37
C ASN A 411 15.97 -16.93 -0.15
N GLY A 412 15.01 -17.85 -0.21
CA GLY A 412 14.01 -18.07 0.86
C GLY A 412 12.75 -17.22 0.71
N PRO A 413 11.76 -17.41 1.59
CA PRO A 413 10.49 -16.69 1.52
C PRO A 413 10.65 -15.21 1.89
N HIS A 414 9.73 -14.41 1.36
CA HIS A 414 9.59 -12.98 1.66
C HIS A 414 8.21 -12.67 2.23
N VAL A 415 8.15 -11.87 3.29
CA VAL A 415 6.92 -11.51 4.01
C VAL A 415 6.50 -10.09 3.68
N PHE A 416 5.21 -9.87 3.45
CA PHE A 416 4.64 -8.56 3.19
C PHE A 416 3.56 -8.28 4.22
N VAL A 417 3.60 -7.06 4.80
CA VAL A 417 2.48 -6.51 5.55
C VAL A 417 1.66 -5.68 4.56
N VAL A 418 0.36 -5.98 4.44
CA VAL A 418 -0.54 -5.26 3.54
C VAL A 418 -0.64 -3.81 3.99
N ALA A 419 -0.30 -2.87 3.10
CA ALA A 419 -0.27 -1.43 3.39
C ALA A 419 -1.44 -0.64 2.77
N SER A 420 -2.26 -1.30 1.94
CA SER A 420 -3.49 -0.80 1.35
C SER A 420 -4.39 -1.98 0.98
N SER A 421 -5.69 -1.88 1.22
CA SER A 421 -6.67 -2.94 0.99
C SER A 421 -6.84 -3.29 -0.50
N LEU A 422 -6.90 -4.58 -0.84
CA LEU A 422 -6.97 -5.09 -2.22
C LEU A 422 -8.02 -6.20 -2.35
N ASP A 423 -8.77 -6.22 -3.47
CA ASP A 423 -9.44 -7.42 -3.96
C ASP A 423 -8.41 -8.32 -4.68
N VAL A 424 -8.17 -9.53 -4.19
CA VAL A 424 -7.24 -10.51 -4.77
C VAL A 424 -7.96 -11.78 -5.19
N ASP A 425 -7.48 -12.46 -6.24
CA ASP A 425 -8.06 -13.74 -6.67
C ASP A 425 -7.51 -14.90 -5.83
N SER A 426 -8.40 -15.75 -5.33
CA SER A 426 -8.14 -16.97 -4.55
C SER A 426 -8.62 -18.22 -5.31
N GLY A 427 -8.26 -18.35 -6.60
CA GLY A 427 -8.62 -19.51 -7.43
C GLY A 427 -9.95 -19.35 -8.15
N GLY A 428 -10.20 -18.19 -8.74
CA GLY A 428 -11.46 -17.82 -9.39
C GLY A 428 -12.53 -17.27 -8.43
N GLN A 429 -12.18 -17.06 -7.16
CA GLN A 429 -13.00 -16.35 -6.17
C GLN A 429 -12.24 -15.13 -5.66
N THR A 430 -12.81 -13.93 -5.79
CA THR A 430 -12.24 -12.71 -5.20
C THR A 430 -12.49 -12.67 -3.70
N CYS A 431 -11.44 -12.43 -2.91
CA CYS A 431 -11.54 -12.09 -1.50
C CYS A 431 -10.66 -10.87 -1.19
N PRO A 432 -10.94 -10.13 -0.09
CA PRO A 432 -10.15 -8.97 0.26
C PRO A 432 -8.94 -9.37 1.11
N VAL A 433 -7.85 -8.61 0.99
CA VAL A 433 -6.79 -8.53 2.01
C VAL A 433 -6.68 -7.06 2.43
N THR A 434 -6.65 -6.80 3.74
CA THR A 434 -6.76 -5.43 4.29
C THR A 434 -5.55 -5.04 5.15
N GLU A 435 -5.38 -3.77 5.49
CA GLU A 435 -4.14 -3.24 6.08
C GLU A 435 -3.72 -3.97 7.36
N GLY A 436 -2.44 -4.33 7.44
CA GLY A 436 -1.90 -5.16 8.52
C GLY A 436 -2.19 -6.66 8.40
N ASP A 437 -2.87 -7.14 7.34
CA ASP A 437 -2.81 -8.56 6.96
C ASP A 437 -1.38 -8.95 6.55
N VAL A 438 -1.06 -10.24 6.61
CA VAL A 438 0.30 -10.75 6.41
C VAL A 438 0.33 -11.82 5.33
N LEU A 439 1.18 -11.57 4.34
CA LEU A 439 1.32 -12.35 3.11
C LEU A 439 2.74 -12.90 2.99
N GLN A 440 2.92 -14.05 2.33
CA GLN A 440 4.23 -14.64 2.08
C GLN A 440 4.41 -15.10 0.62
N LEU A 441 5.47 -14.63 -0.01
CA LEU A 441 5.99 -15.13 -1.27
C LEU A 441 7.01 -16.23 -0.99
N ASN A 442 6.78 -17.46 -1.48
CA ASN A 442 7.66 -18.60 -1.20
C ASN A 442 8.88 -18.70 -2.13
N SER A 443 8.84 -18.04 -3.29
CA SER A 443 9.88 -18.09 -4.33
C SER A 443 9.80 -16.84 -5.22
N PRO A 444 10.92 -16.37 -5.81
CA PRO A 444 10.90 -15.22 -6.71
C PRO A 444 9.91 -15.40 -7.88
N PRO A 445 9.23 -14.33 -8.35
CA PRO A 445 8.29 -14.43 -9.47
C PRO A 445 8.99 -14.89 -10.76
N PRO A 446 8.33 -15.70 -11.61
CA PRO A 446 8.92 -16.14 -12.87
C PRO A 446 9.07 -14.95 -13.86
N PRO A 447 10.13 -14.88 -14.67
CA PRO A 447 10.40 -13.72 -15.53
C PRO A 447 9.21 -13.27 -16.38
N ASN A 448 8.98 -11.96 -16.41
CA ASN A 448 7.88 -11.28 -17.12
C ASN A 448 6.46 -11.50 -16.56
N ALA A 449 6.31 -12.05 -15.34
CA ALA A 449 5.02 -12.13 -14.69
C ALA A 449 4.48 -10.74 -14.27
N ALA A 450 3.18 -10.49 -14.42
CA ALA A 450 2.53 -9.31 -13.84
C ALA A 450 2.06 -9.53 -12.38
N TYR A 451 1.98 -10.80 -11.95
CA TYR A 451 1.44 -11.24 -10.66
C TYR A 451 2.34 -12.32 -10.03
N ALA A 452 2.29 -12.44 -8.69
CA ALA A 452 2.84 -13.57 -7.97
C ALA A 452 1.73 -14.36 -7.26
N GLN A 453 2.00 -15.65 -7.05
CA GLN A 453 1.19 -16.54 -6.21
C GLN A 453 1.72 -16.49 -4.78
N ILE A 454 0.86 -16.09 -3.85
CA ILE A 454 1.18 -15.66 -2.49
C ILE A 454 0.38 -16.49 -1.48
N VAL A 455 0.98 -16.87 -0.35
CA VAL A 455 0.26 -17.48 0.78
C VAL A 455 -0.24 -16.40 1.72
N VAL A 456 -1.50 -16.47 2.17
CA VAL A 456 -1.99 -15.66 3.30
C VAL A 456 -1.53 -16.29 4.63
N LEU A 457 -0.59 -15.65 5.34
CA LEU A 457 -0.10 -16.14 6.65
C LEU A 457 -1.04 -15.80 7.81
N ALA A 458 -1.68 -14.64 7.75
CA ALA A 458 -2.69 -14.19 8.69
C ALA A 458 -3.56 -13.11 8.05
N SER A 459 -4.85 -13.11 8.37
CA SER A 459 -5.81 -12.14 7.87
C SER A 459 -6.89 -11.82 8.91
N LYS A 460 -7.49 -10.62 8.79
CA LYS A 460 -8.42 -10.08 9.77
C LYS A 460 -9.88 -10.47 9.48
N GLY A 461 -10.57 -10.99 10.49
CA GLY A 461 -12.04 -11.03 10.49
C GLY A 461 -12.65 -11.97 9.43
N GLN A 462 -13.01 -11.44 8.25
CA GLN A 462 -13.61 -12.17 7.12
C GLN A 462 -12.81 -12.04 5.81
N ASP A 463 -11.58 -11.52 5.90
CA ASP A 463 -10.65 -11.38 4.79
C ASP A 463 -10.17 -12.76 4.25
N CYS A 464 -9.41 -12.77 3.15
CA CYS A 464 -8.91 -14.00 2.50
C CYS A 464 -8.36 -15.00 3.53
N ARG A 465 -8.83 -16.25 3.50
CA ARG A 465 -8.55 -17.22 4.58
C ARG A 465 -7.05 -17.48 4.72
N LYS A 466 -6.56 -17.55 5.96
CA LYS A 466 -5.21 -18.04 6.29
C LYS A 466 -4.97 -19.40 5.61
N GLY A 467 -3.86 -19.51 4.88
CA GLY A 467 -3.50 -20.69 4.09
C GLY A 467 -4.02 -20.69 2.64
N SER A 468 -4.87 -19.75 2.23
CA SER A 468 -5.19 -19.56 0.81
C SER A 468 -3.96 -19.16 0.02
N MET A 469 -3.85 -19.70 -1.20
CA MET A 469 -3.03 -19.14 -2.27
C MET A 469 -3.82 -18.03 -2.96
N VAL A 470 -3.23 -16.84 -3.10
CA VAL A 470 -3.84 -15.68 -3.77
C VAL A 470 -2.92 -15.08 -4.83
N SER A 471 -3.51 -14.53 -5.88
CA SER A 471 -2.80 -13.83 -6.97
C SER A 471 -2.75 -12.33 -6.68
N VAL A 472 -1.54 -11.78 -6.48
CA VAL A 472 -1.29 -10.37 -6.16
C VAL A 472 -0.39 -9.74 -7.22
N ALA A 473 -0.66 -8.50 -7.66
CA ALA A 473 0.17 -7.87 -8.68
C ALA A 473 1.55 -7.50 -8.10
N LEU A 474 2.60 -7.61 -8.92
CA LEU A 474 3.96 -7.32 -8.46
C LEU A 474 4.16 -5.83 -8.11
N ALA A 475 3.36 -4.94 -8.70
CA ALA A 475 3.35 -3.51 -8.35
C ALA A 475 2.87 -3.29 -6.90
N ASP A 476 1.81 -3.99 -6.49
CA ASP A 476 1.26 -3.91 -5.14
C ASP A 476 2.24 -4.47 -4.10
N LEU A 477 2.86 -5.62 -4.41
CA LEU A 477 3.90 -6.23 -3.55
C LEU A 477 5.12 -5.30 -3.41
N GLN A 478 5.53 -4.60 -4.48
CA GLN A 478 6.60 -3.61 -4.40
C GLN A 478 6.18 -2.40 -3.55
N GLU A 479 4.91 -1.98 -3.60
CA GLU A 479 4.44 -0.87 -2.76
C GLU A 479 4.30 -1.28 -1.28
N MET A 480 3.85 -2.50 -0.98
CA MET A 480 3.94 -3.08 0.38
C MET A 480 5.39 -3.10 0.87
N GLN A 481 6.33 -3.53 0.02
CA GLN A 481 7.76 -3.53 0.35
C GLN A 481 8.31 -2.11 0.56
N ASN A 482 7.86 -1.13 -0.23
CA ASN A 482 8.21 0.28 -0.09
C ASN A 482 7.75 0.84 1.26
N GLN A 483 6.50 0.60 1.64
CA GLN A 483 5.94 1.10 2.90
C GLN A 483 6.59 0.40 4.10
N MET A 484 6.88 -0.91 4.01
CA MET A 484 7.69 -1.61 5.01
C MET A 484 9.06 -0.94 5.20
N ARG A 485 9.84 -0.75 4.12
CA ARG A 485 11.17 -0.13 4.22
C ARG A 485 11.12 1.31 4.77
N ALA A 486 10.20 2.13 4.28
CA ALA A 486 10.12 3.53 4.69
C ALA A 486 9.65 3.69 6.15
N THR A 487 8.84 2.76 6.66
CA THR A 487 8.45 2.71 8.08
C THR A 487 9.57 2.14 8.97
N ILE A 488 10.40 1.22 8.46
CA ILE A 488 11.62 0.77 9.14
C ILE A 488 12.63 1.92 9.29
N ASP A 489 12.93 2.70 8.23
CA ASP A 489 13.81 3.88 8.34
C ASP A 489 13.28 4.89 9.37
N GLN A 490 11.98 5.18 9.35
CA GLN A 490 11.34 6.04 10.35
C GLN A 490 11.52 5.49 11.78
N GLY A 491 11.32 4.18 11.98
CA GLY A 491 11.53 3.51 13.26
C GLY A 491 13.00 3.48 13.72
N LEU A 492 13.96 3.38 12.79
CA LEU A 492 15.39 3.53 13.08
C LEU A 492 15.73 4.97 13.50
N GLY A 493 15.07 5.97 12.92
CA GLY A 493 15.21 7.37 13.31
C GLY A 493 14.69 7.63 14.73
N ASP A 494 13.57 7.02 15.09
CA ASP A 494 13.03 7.01 16.45
C ASP A 494 13.99 6.31 17.43
N LEU A 495 14.52 5.12 17.07
CA LEU A 495 15.50 4.40 17.89
C LEU A 495 16.80 5.18 18.11
N GLN A 496 17.27 5.96 17.11
CA GLN A 496 18.47 6.77 17.24
C GLN A 496 18.23 8.04 18.08
N SER A 497 17.10 8.71 17.89
CA SER A 497 16.80 10.00 18.54
C SER A 497 16.27 9.85 19.98
N LYS A 498 15.55 8.76 20.28
CA LYS A 498 14.94 8.49 21.59
C LYS A 498 15.77 7.54 22.46
N GLN A 499 17.03 7.28 22.09
CA GLN A 499 17.93 6.39 22.83
C GLN A 499 18.14 6.86 24.28
N GLY A 500 18.07 5.93 25.23
CA GLY A 500 18.07 6.22 26.68
C GLY A 500 16.77 6.84 27.22
N GLN A 501 15.72 7.00 26.40
CA GLN A 501 14.46 7.66 26.79
C GLN A 501 13.26 6.69 26.67
N GLY A 502 12.22 6.91 27.49
CA GLY A 502 10.97 6.14 27.42
C GLY A 502 11.09 4.62 27.67
N GLY A 503 12.24 4.15 28.18
CA GLY A 503 12.57 2.73 28.33
C GLY A 503 13.44 2.14 27.22
N LEU A 504 13.75 2.88 26.15
CA LEU A 504 14.75 2.45 25.17
C LEU A 504 16.16 2.46 25.79
N PRO A 505 17.03 1.47 25.49
CA PRO A 505 18.42 1.49 25.92
C PRO A 505 19.18 2.70 25.38
N THR A 506 20.21 3.12 26.11
CA THR A 506 21.26 4.00 25.59
C THR A 506 22.03 3.27 24.48
N LEU A 507 22.38 3.97 23.39
CA LEU A 507 23.21 3.38 22.34
C LEU A 507 24.62 3.06 22.87
N PRO A 508 25.20 1.89 22.54
CA PRO A 508 26.61 1.65 22.78
C PRO A 508 27.45 2.62 21.93
N PRO A 509 28.68 3.00 22.34
CA PRO A 509 29.52 3.95 21.59
C PRO A 509 29.77 3.56 20.13
N SER A 510 29.81 2.26 19.82
CA SER A 510 29.92 1.73 18.45
C SER A 510 28.71 2.06 17.55
N ALA A 511 27.52 2.25 18.13
CA ALA A 511 26.29 2.61 17.44
C ALA A 511 26.00 4.13 17.45
N ALA A 512 26.76 4.92 18.22
CA ALA A 512 26.61 6.37 18.30
C ALA A 512 27.20 7.12 17.07
N GLY A 513 27.73 6.40 16.08
CA GLY A 513 28.27 6.98 14.85
C GLY A 513 27.20 7.69 14.04
N GLN A 514 27.52 8.92 13.60
CA GLN A 514 26.64 9.76 12.79
C GLN A 514 26.23 9.08 11.47
N ALA A 515 25.04 9.42 11.00
CA ALA A 515 24.48 8.88 9.77
C ALA A 515 24.93 9.70 8.54
N THR A 516 25.06 9.03 7.39
CA THR A 516 25.53 9.61 6.13
C THR A 516 24.36 9.91 5.20
N ASN A 517 24.23 11.15 4.73
CA ASN A 517 23.21 11.53 3.75
C ASN A 517 23.56 10.98 2.35
N ALA A 518 22.55 10.57 1.59
CA ALA A 518 22.72 10.13 0.22
C ALA A 518 23.13 11.31 -0.70
N PRO A 519 23.85 11.08 -1.82
CA PRO A 519 24.33 12.14 -2.73
C PRO A 519 23.23 13.04 -3.33
N TYR A 520 21.99 12.58 -3.34
CA TYR A 520 20.80 13.30 -3.83
C TYR A 520 19.95 13.93 -2.71
N ALA A 521 20.29 13.74 -1.43
CA ALA A 521 19.45 14.14 -0.31
C ALA A 521 19.23 15.67 -0.22
N ALA A 522 20.22 16.48 -0.59
CA ALA A 522 20.14 17.94 -0.55
C ALA A 522 19.17 18.53 -1.61
N GLN A 523 18.83 17.74 -2.62
CA GLN A 523 17.92 18.10 -3.70
C GLN A 523 16.47 17.64 -3.43
N VAL A 524 16.27 16.75 -2.45
CA VAL A 524 14.94 16.29 -2.02
C VAL A 524 14.23 17.42 -1.27
N LYS A 525 13.13 17.92 -1.83
CA LYS A 525 12.35 19.03 -1.25
C LYS A 525 10.86 18.77 -1.43
N PRO A 526 10.06 18.75 -0.34
CA PRO A 526 8.61 18.61 -0.43
C PRO A 526 8.00 19.63 -1.38
N ASP A 527 7.10 19.19 -2.23
CA ASP A 527 6.45 20.02 -3.23
C ASP A 527 5.45 20.98 -2.56
N ALA A 528 5.69 22.29 -2.66
CA ALA A 528 4.93 23.31 -1.95
C ALA A 528 3.42 23.31 -2.26
N THR A 529 3.02 22.83 -3.45
CA THR A 529 1.61 22.74 -3.86
C THR A 529 0.96 21.40 -3.52
N ALA A 530 1.66 20.46 -2.87
CA ALA A 530 1.15 19.10 -2.69
C ALA A 530 -0.21 19.03 -1.97
N ALA A 531 -0.41 19.85 -0.94
CA ALA A 531 -1.67 19.89 -0.20
C ALA A 531 -2.85 20.40 -1.05
N SER A 532 -2.63 21.44 -1.88
CA SER A 532 -3.67 21.96 -2.78
C SER A 532 -3.95 21.03 -3.95
N ASP A 533 -2.91 20.41 -4.53
CA ASP A 533 -3.06 19.42 -5.60
C ASP A 533 -3.82 18.15 -5.14
N LEU A 534 -3.54 17.63 -3.93
CA LEU A 534 -4.26 16.49 -3.36
C LEU A 534 -5.72 16.83 -3.04
N SER A 535 -5.97 17.99 -2.42
CA SER A 535 -7.32 18.47 -2.11
C SER A 535 -8.15 18.70 -3.38
N GLN A 536 -7.57 19.31 -4.41
CA GLN A 536 -8.22 19.46 -5.71
C GLN A 536 -8.54 18.10 -6.33
N VAL A 537 -7.56 17.19 -6.41
CA VAL A 537 -7.76 15.88 -7.06
C VAL A 537 -8.86 15.06 -6.38
N SER A 538 -9.00 15.13 -5.05
CA SER A 538 -10.14 14.50 -4.36
C SER A 538 -11.47 15.08 -4.83
N GLN A 539 -11.63 16.41 -4.77
CA GLN A 539 -12.90 17.09 -5.10
C GLN A 539 -13.28 16.99 -6.58
N ASP A 540 -12.29 17.01 -7.49
CA ASP A 540 -12.52 16.85 -8.92
C ASP A 540 -12.90 15.40 -9.26
N ALA A 541 -12.36 14.43 -8.52
CA ALA A 541 -12.75 13.03 -8.61
C ALA A 541 -14.15 12.76 -8.03
N ASP A 542 -14.54 13.38 -6.92
CA ASP A 542 -15.90 13.27 -6.34
C ASP A 542 -16.98 13.57 -7.37
N ARG A 543 -16.82 14.67 -8.11
CA ARG A 543 -17.79 15.11 -9.13
C ARG A 543 -17.76 14.19 -10.36
N ALA A 544 -16.56 13.90 -10.88
CA ALA A 544 -16.40 13.07 -12.08
C ALA A 544 -16.84 11.60 -11.84
N GLU A 545 -16.69 11.08 -10.62
CA GLU A 545 -17.25 9.80 -10.19
C GLU A 545 -18.77 9.82 -10.21
N GLN A 546 -19.39 10.81 -9.58
CA GLN A 546 -20.85 10.95 -9.53
C GLN A 546 -21.45 11.07 -10.94
N ASP A 547 -20.83 11.83 -11.83
CA ASP A 547 -21.25 11.96 -13.23
C ASP A 547 -21.19 10.62 -13.98
N VAL A 548 -20.06 9.89 -13.89
CA VAL A 548 -19.87 8.62 -14.60
C VAL A 548 -20.77 7.51 -14.03
N VAL A 549 -21.00 7.48 -12.72
CA VAL A 549 -21.94 6.54 -12.07
C VAL A 549 -23.38 6.84 -12.48
N ASN A 550 -23.81 8.10 -12.45
CA ASN A 550 -25.16 8.50 -12.88
C ASN A 550 -25.42 8.21 -14.37
N GLN A 551 -24.45 8.51 -15.24
CA GLN A 551 -24.52 8.19 -16.67
C GLN A 551 -24.58 6.69 -16.94
N SER A 552 -23.73 5.89 -16.29
CA SER A 552 -23.70 4.43 -16.51
C SER A 552 -24.96 3.73 -16.00
N MET A 553 -25.54 4.16 -14.87
CA MET A 553 -26.86 3.68 -14.44
C MET A 553 -27.98 4.11 -15.38
N SER A 554 -27.93 5.32 -15.93
CA SER A 554 -28.92 5.80 -16.91
C SER A 554 -28.89 4.97 -18.20
N GLY A 555 -27.73 4.44 -18.60
CA GLY A 555 -27.57 3.42 -19.64
C GLY A 555 -27.80 1.97 -19.15
N SER A 556 -28.02 1.74 -17.86
CA SER A 556 -28.28 0.40 -17.26
C SER A 556 -29.77 0.09 -17.11
N GLY A 557 -30.66 1.04 -17.43
CA GLY A 557 -32.04 0.74 -17.81
C GLY A 557 -32.00 -0.05 -19.11
N GLY A 558 -31.94 -1.38 -19.00
CA GLY A 558 -31.60 -2.26 -20.10
C GLY A 558 -32.50 -2.06 -21.31
N ALA A 559 -31.97 -1.42 -22.35
CA ALA A 559 -32.66 -1.31 -23.63
C ALA A 559 -32.93 -2.73 -24.15
N PRO A 560 -34.14 -3.04 -24.65
CA PRO A 560 -34.35 -4.23 -25.46
C PRO A 560 -33.35 -4.18 -26.65
N PRO A 561 -32.89 -5.34 -27.16
CA PRO A 561 -31.89 -5.40 -28.23
C PRO A 561 -32.30 -4.46 -29.36
N ALA A 562 -31.37 -3.59 -29.80
CA ALA A 562 -31.62 -2.44 -30.66
C ALA A 562 -32.47 -2.79 -31.89
N THR A 563 -33.78 -2.60 -31.78
CA THR A 563 -34.76 -3.12 -32.74
C THR A 563 -35.07 -2.04 -33.77
N VAL A 564 -34.42 -2.15 -34.93
CA VAL A 564 -34.77 -1.36 -36.10
C VAL A 564 -36.02 -1.95 -36.75
N ALA A 565 -36.98 -1.09 -37.08
CA ALA A 565 -38.27 -1.46 -37.66
C ALA A 565 -38.52 -0.71 -38.96
N LEU A 566 -39.24 -1.36 -39.89
CA LEU A 566 -39.69 -0.74 -41.13
C LEU A 566 -40.49 0.54 -40.83
N GLY A 567 -40.16 1.63 -41.54
CA GLY A 567 -40.79 2.94 -41.40
C GLY A 567 -40.14 3.91 -40.40
N GLN A 568 -39.18 3.48 -39.56
CA GLN A 568 -38.39 4.38 -38.70
C GLN A 568 -37.58 5.38 -39.54
N SER A 569 -37.30 6.58 -39.02
CA SER A 569 -36.49 7.57 -39.72
C SER A 569 -34.98 7.32 -39.58
N ILE A 570 -34.18 7.95 -40.44
CA ILE A 570 -32.70 7.99 -40.29
C ILE A 570 -32.28 8.48 -38.90
N GLN A 571 -32.96 9.50 -38.35
CA GLN A 571 -32.61 10.05 -37.03
C GLN A 571 -32.92 9.07 -35.89
N ASP A 572 -34.01 8.31 -35.99
CA ASP A 572 -34.34 7.27 -35.00
C ASP A 572 -33.30 6.15 -35.03
N VAL A 573 -32.88 5.71 -36.22
CA VAL A 573 -31.85 4.67 -36.36
C VAL A 573 -30.48 5.16 -35.88
N GLU A 574 -30.08 6.40 -36.17
CA GLU A 574 -28.84 6.98 -35.64
C GLU A 574 -28.88 7.15 -34.11
N ALA A 575 -30.07 7.40 -33.52
CA ALA A 575 -30.24 7.45 -32.06
C ALA A 575 -30.22 6.05 -31.41
N ILE A 576 -30.70 5.01 -32.10
CA ILE A 576 -30.77 3.63 -31.60
C ILE A 576 -29.44 2.87 -31.78
N MET A 577 -28.74 3.06 -32.91
CA MET A 577 -27.54 2.31 -33.28
C MET A 577 -26.24 3.14 -33.30
N GLY A 578 -26.33 4.45 -33.06
CA GLY A 578 -25.21 5.37 -33.26
C GLY A 578 -24.97 5.65 -34.75
N LYS A 579 -23.81 6.23 -35.08
CA LYS A 579 -23.46 6.51 -36.48
C LYS A 579 -22.98 5.25 -37.22
N PRO A 580 -23.34 5.07 -38.50
CA PRO A 580 -22.88 3.94 -39.31
C PRO A 580 -21.38 4.00 -39.59
N SER A 581 -20.78 2.86 -39.93
CA SER A 581 -19.38 2.77 -40.36
C SER A 581 -19.17 3.25 -41.80
N ASN A 582 -20.18 3.08 -42.67
CA ASN A 582 -20.22 3.64 -44.02
C ASN A 582 -21.64 4.07 -44.41
N VAL A 583 -21.75 5.09 -45.26
CA VAL A 583 -23.01 5.54 -45.88
C VAL A 583 -22.84 5.55 -47.40
N ALA A 584 -23.76 4.89 -48.10
CA ALA A 584 -23.96 5.09 -49.54
C ALA A 584 -25.24 5.91 -49.75
N ASP A 585 -25.08 7.13 -50.25
CA ASP A 585 -26.17 8.05 -50.56
C ASP A 585 -26.52 7.95 -52.05
N LEU A 586 -27.78 7.65 -52.35
CA LEU A 586 -28.32 7.51 -53.71
C LEU A 586 -29.54 8.45 -53.89
N GLY A 587 -29.58 9.57 -53.15
CA GLY A 587 -30.65 10.56 -53.22
C GLY A 587 -31.85 10.18 -52.34
N SER A 588 -32.97 9.78 -52.96
CA SER A 588 -34.14 9.30 -52.23
C SER A 588 -33.88 7.98 -51.50
N LYS A 589 -32.94 7.17 -51.98
CA LYS A 589 -32.48 5.94 -51.32
C LYS A 589 -31.15 6.17 -50.60
N LYS A 590 -31.01 5.69 -49.37
CA LYS A 590 -29.72 5.67 -48.64
C LYS A 590 -29.47 4.29 -48.04
N ILE A 591 -28.21 3.89 -47.93
CA ILE A 591 -27.81 2.62 -47.32
C ILE A 591 -26.76 2.91 -46.25
N TYR A 592 -27.09 2.55 -45.01
CA TYR A 592 -26.21 2.67 -43.85
C TYR A 592 -25.64 1.29 -43.54
N VAL A 593 -24.32 1.20 -43.41
CA VAL A 593 -23.63 -0.03 -43.03
C VAL A 593 -23.14 0.12 -41.60
N TYR A 594 -23.53 -0.82 -40.75
CA TYR A 594 -23.00 -1.01 -39.40
C TYR A 594 -22.08 -2.24 -39.38
N LYS A 595 -21.47 -2.56 -38.24
CA LYS A 595 -20.49 -3.65 -38.14
C LYS A 595 -21.06 -5.01 -38.57
N ASP A 596 -22.29 -5.30 -38.14
CA ASP A 596 -22.92 -6.62 -38.25
C ASP A 596 -24.31 -6.55 -38.94
N LEU A 597 -24.68 -5.41 -39.55
CA LEU A 597 -26.01 -5.07 -40.08
C LEU A 597 -25.92 -4.02 -41.21
N LYS A 598 -26.85 -4.04 -42.16
CA LYS A 598 -27.00 -3.07 -43.26
C LYS A 598 -28.46 -2.63 -43.37
N ILE A 599 -28.70 -1.32 -43.27
CA ILE A 599 -30.04 -0.73 -43.25
C ILE A 599 -30.25 0.12 -44.50
N THR A 600 -31.34 -0.14 -45.22
CA THR A 600 -31.75 0.62 -46.39
C THR A 600 -32.90 1.54 -46.04
N PHE A 601 -32.77 2.82 -46.40
CA PHE A 601 -33.82 3.83 -46.32
C PHE A 601 -34.30 4.22 -47.71
N VAL A 602 -35.58 4.52 -47.85
CA VAL A 602 -36.17 5.25 -48.98
C VAL A 602 -37.02 6.40 -48.42
N ASP A 603 -36.90 7.58 -49.02
CA ASP A 603 -37.54 8.84 -48.60
C ASP A 603 -37.37 9.13 -47.10
N GLY A 604 -36.17 8.83 -46.59
CA GLY A 604 -35.76 9.04 -45.20
C GLY A 604 -36.24 7.97 -44.20
N LYS A 605 -36.93 6.91 -44.65
CA LYS A 605 -37.49 5.85 -43.78
C LYS A 605 -36.95 4.46 -44.10
N VAL A 606 -36.76 3.62 -43.08
CA VAL A 606 -36.29 2.23 -43.23
C VAL A 606 -37.25 1.42 -44.09
N THR A 607 -36.74 0.78 -45.15
CA THR A 607 -37.50 -0.12 -46.03
C THR A 607 -36.98 -1.55 -46.04
N ASP A 608 -35.74 -1.79 -45.61
CA ASP A 608 -35.09 -3.10 -45.64
C ASP A 608 -33.90 -3.13 -44.65
N VAL A 609 -33.64 -4.30 -44.06
CA VAL A 609 -32.59 -4.55 -43.05
C VAL A 609 -31.99 -5.93 -43.31
N GLN A 610 -30.65 -5.97 -43.48
CA GLN A 610 -29.88 -7.13 -43.95
C GLN A 610 -28.68 -7.41 -43.04
#